data_AF-A0A816ZRA3-F1
#
_entry.id   AF-A0A816ZRA3-F1
#
_cell.length_a   1.000
_cell.length_b   1.000
_cell.length_c   1.000
_cell.angle_alpha   90.00
_cell.angle_beta   90.00
_cell.angle_gamma   90.00
#
_symmetry.space_group_name_H-M   'P 1'
#
loop_
_entity.id
_entity.type
_entity.pdbx_description
1 polymer ?
#
loop_
_entity_poly.entity_id
_entity_poly.type
_entity_poly.pdbx_seq_one_letter_code
_entity_poly.pdbx_strand_id
1 'polypeptide(L)'
;MLRTAMARKTVDYNPSIIRHLENSICQRNLIDGRSLQPDVLYILHLIPPHALLSNPVDCVMTKFIRSASNKVRCPIFCVCLTPNGRRLITGASSGEFTLWNGLAFNFETTLQAHDSAVRAMIWSNNEQWMLTGDHNGFVKY
;
A
#
# COMPACT_ATOMS: atom_id res chain seq x y z
N MET A 1 -10.35 -7.18 34.03
CA MET A 1 -9.39 -7.86 33.12
C MET A 1 -8.92 -6.82 32.10
N LEU A 2 -7.79 -6.15 32.33
CA LEU A 2 -7.26 -5.11 31.44
C LEU A 2 -6.67 -5.77 30.20
N ARG A 3 -7.29 -5.55 29.05
CA ARG A 3 -6.82 -6.06 27.76
C ARG A 3 -5.65 -5.19 27.32
N THR A 4 -4.42 -5.70 27.46
CA THR A 4 -3.21 -5.02 26.99
C THR A 4 -3.34 -4.77 25.48
N ALA A 5 -3.21 -3.50 25.07
CA ALA A 5 -3.28 -3.14 23.66
C ALA A 5 -2.09 -3.75 22.91
N MET A 6 -2.34 -4.73 22.03
CA MET A 6 -1.30 -5.29 21.18
C MET A 6 -0.87 -4.25 20.14
N ALA A 7 0.40 -3.84 20.19
CA ALA A 7 1.01 -3.04 19.14
C ALA A 7 0.94 -3.80 17.82
N ARG A 8 0.34 -3.18 16.80
CA ARG A 8 0.18 -3.79 15.47
C ARG A 8 1.42 -3.49 14.65
N LYS A 9 1.87 -4.46 13.85
CA LYS A 9 2.88 -4.21 12.81
C LYS A 9 2.33 -3.19 11.82
N THR A 10 3.10 -2.13 11.59
CA THR A 10 2.82 -1.05 10.64
C THR A 10 4.03 -0.85 9.75
N VAL A 11 3.80 -0.44 8.51
CA VAL A 11 4.86 0.02 7.61
C VAL A 11 4.62 1.49 7.36
N ASP A 12 5.44 2.33 7.96
CA ASP A 12 5.37 3.77 7.81
C ASP A 12 6.47 4.26 6.86
N TYR A 13 6.07 4.99 5.83
CA TYR A 13 6.97 5.59 4.86
C TYR A 13 7.43 6.99 5.27
N ASN A 14 6.73 7.67 6.20
CA ASN A 14 7.04 9.03 6.65
C ASN A 14 8.50 9.22 7.06
N PRO A 15 9.12 8.37 7.91
CA PRO A 15 10.52 8.57 8.29
C PRO A 15 11.47 8.51 7.10
N SER A 16 11.19 7.66 6.10
CA SER A 16 12.02 7.59 4.89
C SER A 16 11.92 8.86 4.03
N ILE A 17 10.71 9.42 3.90
CA ILE A 17 10.49 10.68 3.17
C ILE A 17 11.17 11.84 3.90
N ILE A 18 11.01 11.95 5.22
CA ILE A 18 11.66 12.98 6.02
C ILE A 18 13.18 12.89 5.84
N ARG A 19 13.73 11.68 5.92
CA ARG A 19 15.16 11.45 5.72
C ARG A 19 15.64 11.86 4.33
N HIS A 20 14.84 11.60 3.31
CA HIS A 20 15.15 12.02 1.95
C HIS A 20 15.14 13.54 1.79
N LEU A 21 14.16 14.22 2.40
CA LEU A 21 14.10 15.68 2.40
C LEU A 21 15.31 16.29 3.11
N GLU A 22 15.72 15.77 4.27
CA GLU A 22 16.95 16.19 4.95
C GLU A 22 18.19 16.03 4.06
N ASN A 23 18.31 14.88 3.40
CA ASN A 23 19.42 14.59 2.52
C ASN A 23 19.45 15.53 1.30
N SER A 24 18.30 15.90 0.76
CA SER A 24 18.17 16.77 -0.42
C SER A 24 18.76 18.17 -0.22
N ILE A 25 18.90 18.63 1.03
CA ILE A 25 19.53 19.91 1.36
C ILE A 25 21.02 19.90 1.00
N CYS A 26 21.70 18.77 1.21
CA CYS A 26 23.15 18.66 1.09
C CYS A 26 23.63 17.75 -0.05
N GLN A 27 22.78 16.85 -0.54
CA GLN A 27 23.09 15.95 -1.65
C GLN A 27 22.61 16.57 -2.96
N ARG A 28 23.54 16.81 -3.89
CA ARG A 28 23.20 17.33 -5.22
C ARG A 28 22.83 16.21 -6.17
N ASN A 29 23.51 15.08 -6.04
CA ASN A 29 23.32 13.89 -6.89
C ASN A 29 23.17 12.62 -6.05
N LEU A 30 22.61 11.57 -6.67
CA LEU A 30 22.45 10.25 -6.05
C LEU A 30 23.78 9.61 -5.61
N ILE A 31 24.88 10.01 -6.26
CA ILE A 31 26.25 9.54 -5.96
C ILE A 31 26.74 10.08 -4.62
N ASP A 32 26.24 11.24 -4.18
CA ASP A 32 26.59 11.86 -2.89
C ASP A 32 25.87 11.15 -1.71
N GLY A 33 25.01 10.17 -2.02
CA GLY A 33 24.28 9.35 -1.07
C GLY A 33 25.22 8.55 -0.17
N ARG A 34 24.93 8.54 1.13
CA ARG A 34 25.60 7.62 2.06
C ARG A 34 25.09 6.21 1.79
N SER A 35 26.00 5.24 1.70
CA SER A 35 25.62 3.83 1.56
C SER A 35 24.89 3.33 2.81
N LEU A 36 23.83 2.56 2.59
CA LEU A 36 23.12 1.86 3.65
C LEU A 36 23.92 0.63 4.04
N GLN A 37 24.29 0.52 5.31
CA GLN A 37 24.94 -0.67 5.82
C GLN A 37 23.89 -1.75 6.12
N PRO A 38 24.22 -3.04 5.97
CA PRO A 38 23.31 -4.16 6.22
C PRO A 38 23.18 -4.43 7.73
N ASP A 39 22.73 -3.42 8.48
CA ASP A 39 22.50 -3.49 9.92
C ASP A 39 21.14 -2.87 10.29
N VAL A 40 20.51 -3.37 11.35
CA VAL A 40 19.17 -2.93 11.78
C VAL A 40 19.14 -1.45 12.15
N LEU A 41 20.24 -0.89 12.67
CA LEU A 41 20.33 0.52 13.05
C LEU A 41 20.16 1.46 11.85
N TYR A 42 20.48 0.99 10.64
CA TYR A 42 20.38 1.77 9.41
C TYR A 42 18.95 1.86 8.86
N ILE A 43 17.96 1.27 9.53
CA ILE A 43 16.55 1.40 9.14
C ILE A 43 16.07 2.87 9.15
N LEU A 44 16.67 3.72 9.99
CA LEU A 44 16.37 5.16 10.05
C LEU A 44 16.98 5.95 8.88
N HIS A 45 17.95 5.36 8.18
CA HIS A 45 18.60 5.96 7.03
C HIS A 45 17.94 5.55 5.70
N LEU A 46 16.93 4.68 5.74
CA LEU A 46 16.19 4.27 4.56
C LEU A 46 15.59 5.49 3.88
N ILE A 47 15.72 5.54 2.56
CA ILE A 47 15.13 6.56 1.69
C ILE A 47 14.09 5.90 0.79
N PRO A 48 13.10 6.66 0.29
CA PRO A 48 12.05 6.10 -0.55
C PRO A 48 12.64 5.64 -1.89
N PRO A 49 11.98 4.69 -2.57
CA PRO A 49 12.47 4.09 -3.81
C PRO A 49 12.67 5.12 -4.94
N HIS A 50 11.88 6.21 -4.97
CA HIS A 50 12.04 7.27 -5.97
C HIS A 50 13.39 8.01 -5.86
N ALA A 51 14.04 7.94 -4.70
CA ALA A 51 15.34 8.54 -4.45
C ALA A 51 16.51 7.58 -4.76
N LEU A 52 16.21 6.33 -5.12
CA LEU A 52 17.19 5.26 -5.34
C LEU A 52 17.20 4.78 -6.80
N LEU A 53 16.93 5.67 -7.76
CA LEU A 53 16.84 5.30 -9.19
C LEU A 53 18.10 4.61 -9.74
N SER A 54 19.27 4.83 -9.12
CA SER A 54 20.52 4.15 -9.46
C SER A 54 20.58 2.69 -8.99
N ASN A 55 19.79 2.31 -7.99
CA ASN A 55 19.74 0.96 -7.41
C ASN A 55 18.29 0.46 -7.30
N PRO A 56 17.72 -0.12 -8.37
CA PRO A 56 16.34 -0.62 -8.36
C PRO A 56 16.12 -1.85 -7.45
N VAL A 57 17.20 -2.50 -6.98
CA VAL A 57 17.13 -3.70 -6.13
C VAL A 57 16.46 -3.40 -4.78
N ASP A 58 16.52 -2.16 -4.31
CA ASP A 58 15.88 -1.74 -3.06
C ASP A 58 14.35 -1.82 -3.09
N CYS A 59 13.75 -1.87 -4.29
CA CYS A 59 12.30 -2.01 -4.48
C CYS A 59 11.82 -3.48 -4.42
N VAL A 60 12.72 -4.44 -4.19
CA VAL A 60 12.38 -5.87 -4.17
C VAL A 60 11.70 -6.23 -2.84
N MET A 61 10.37 -6.31 -2.87
CA MET A 61 9.53 -6.56 -1.70
C MET A 61 9.41 -8.06 -1.37
N THR A 62 10.44 -8.66 -0.74
CA THR A 62 10.42 -10.07 -0.29
C THR A 62 9.99 -10.26 1.16
N LYS A 63 10.05 -9.19 1.96
CA LYS A 63 9.70 -9.22 3.39
C LYS A 63 8.18 -9.28 3.56
N PHE A 64 7.67 -10.43 4.02
CA PHE A 64 6.27 -10.57 4.38
C PHE A 64 5.90 -9.71 5.61
N ILE A 65 4.84 -8.90 5.48
CA ILE A 65 4.35 -8.01 6.54
C ILE A 65 3.12 -8.60 7.23
N ARG A 66 2.04 -8.83 6.47
CA ARG A 66 0.74 -9.25 6.99
C ARG A 66 -0.05 -10.01 5.94
N SER A 67 -0.82 -11.01 6.39
CA SER A 67 -1.94 -11.59 5.65
C SER A 67 -3.23 -10.93 6.12
N ALA A 68 -3.96 -10.30 5.19
CA ALA A 68 -5.26 -9.69 5.43
C ALA A 68 -6.35 -10.60 4.86
N SER A 69 -7.35 -10.95 5.67
CA SER A 69 -8.45 -11.83 5.25
C SER A 69 -9.76 -11.40 5.87
N ASN A 70 -10.84 -11.58 5.11
CA ASN A 70 -12.20 -11.29 5.54
C ASN A 70 -12.79 -12.43 6.37
N LYS A 71 -13.87 -12.12 7.09
CA LYS A 71 -14.66 -13.13 7.82
C LYS A 71 -15.21 -14.18 6.86
N VAL A 72 -15.76 -13.73 5.72
CA VAL A 72 -16.16 -14.60 4.62
C VAL A 72 -14.99 -14.67 3.64
N ARG A 73 -14.51 -15.87 3.36
CA ARG A 73 -13.40 -16.07 2.43
C ARG A 73 -13.93 -16.20 1.02
N CYS A 74 -13.70 -15.16 0.23
CA CYS A 74 -13.97 -15.13 -1.20
C CYS A 74 -12.64 -14.93 -1.94
N PRO A 75 -12.43 -15.56 -3.10
CA PRO A 75 -11.33 -15.23 -3.99
C PRO A 75 -11.29 -13.74 -4.31
N ILE A 76 -10.10 -13.14 -4.21
CA ILE A 76 -9.84 -11.73 -4.57
C ILE A 76 -9.28 -11.73 -5.98
N PHE A 77 -9.87 -10.94 -6.88
CA PHE A 77 -9.44 -10.88 -8.29
C PHE A 77 -8.66 -9.62 -8.61
N CYS A 78 -8.89 -8.54 -7.88
CA CYS A 78 -8.25 -7.26 -8.13
C CYS A 78 -7.94 -6.53 -6.82
N VAL A 79 -6.87 -5.75 -6.82
CA VAL A 79 -6.42 -4.94 -5.71
C VAL A 79 -5.94 -3.60 -6.25
N CYS A 80 -6.32 -2.50 -5.61
CA CYS A 80 -5.78 -1.18 -5.91
C CYS A 80 -5.51 -0.39 -4.62
N LEU A 81 -4.51 0.49 -4.65
CA LEU A 81 -4.34 1.51 -3.62
C LEU A 81 -5.17 2.74 -4.00
N THR A 82 -5.67 3.46 -3.00
CA THR A 82 -6.15 4.81 -3.24
C THR A 82 -4.98 5.69 -3.68
N PRO A 83 -5.19 6.69 -4.55
CA PRO A 83 -4.09 7.51 -5.07
C PRO A 83 -3.26 8.20 -3.98
N ASN A 84 -3.92 8.61 -2.90
CA ASN A 84 -3.27 9.16 -1.71
C ASN A 84 -2.55 8.13 -0.80
N GLY A 85 -2.55 6.84 -1.15
CA GLY A 85 -1.93 5.75 -0.38
C GLY A 85 -2.58 5.42 0.97
N ARG A 86 -3.68 6.09 1.34
CA ARG A 86 -4.31 5.94 2.67
C ARG A 86 -5.00 4.59 2.84
N ARG A 87 -5.55 4.02 1.77
CA ARG A 87 -6.33 2.79 1.81
C ARG A 87 -5.92 1.85 0.68
N LEU A 88 -6.07 0.56 0.96
CA LEU A 88 -5.99 -0.51 -0.03
C LEU A 88 -7.39 -1.08 -0.22
N ILE A 89 -7.84 -1.19 -1.46
CA ILE A 89 -9.15 -1.71 -1.85
C ILE A 89 -8.94 -3.06 -2.51
N THR A 90 -9.67 -4.07 -2.07
CA THR A 90 -9.67 -5.41 -2.69
C THR A 90 -11.06 -5.74 -3.23
N GLY A 91 -11.14 -6.17 -4.48
CA GLY A 91 -12.36 -6.63 -5.13
C GLY A 91 -12.49 -8.15 -5.08
N ALA A 92 -13.57 -8.63 -4.47
CA ALA A 92 -13.84 -10.05 -4.29
C ALA A 92 -14.74 -10.64 -5.41
N SER A 93 -14.74 -11.96 -5.50
CA SER A 93 -15.68 -12.73 -6.32
C SER A 93 -17.15 -12.54 -5.93
N SER A 94 -17.42 -12.13 -4.70
CA SER A 94 -18.77 -11.80 -4.19
C SER A 94 -19.30 -10.43 -4.64
N GLY A 95 -18.48 -9.63 -5.34
CA GLY A 95 -18.85 -8.25 -5.67
C GLY A 95 -18.57 -7.24 -4.55
N GLU A 96 -18.02 -7.70 -3.42
CA GLU A 96 -17.63 -6.87 -2.29
C GLU A 96 -16.28 -6.17 -2.52
N PHE A 97 -16.22 -4.90 -2.11
CA PHE A 97 -14.99 -4.18 -1.84
C PHE A 97 -14.65 -4.25 -0.37
N THR A 98 -13.43 -4.65 -0.06
CA THR A 98 -12.90 -4.48 1.30
C THR A 98 -11.84 -3.40 1.31
N LEU A 99 -12.03 -2.46 2.21
CA LEU A 99 -11.13 -1.35 2.45
C LEU A 99 -10.22 -1.69 3.64
N TRP A 100 -8.93 -1.62 3.39
CA TRP A 100 -7.87 -1.85 4.35
C TRP A 100 -7.10 -0.56 4.57
N ASN A 101 -6.62 -0.35 5.79
CA ASN A 101 -5.73 0.75 6.11
C ASN A 101 -4.38 0.56 5.38
N GLY A 102 -3.87 1.60 4.71
CA GLY A 102 -2.64 1.52 3.89
C GLY A 102 -1.35 1.30 4.68
N LEU A 103 -1.29 1.70 5.95
CA LEU A 103 -0.08 1.59 6.79
C LEU A 103 -0.09 0.35 7.67
N ALA A 104 -1.24 0.08 8.30
CA ALA A 104 -1.38 -0.97 9.30
C ALA A 104 -2.04 -2.25 8.77
N PHE A 105 -2.63 -2.19 7.57
CA PHE A 105 -3.38 -3.28 6.93
C PHE A 105 -4.51 -3.82 7.82
N ASN A 106 -5.16 -2.90 8.54
CA ASN A 106 -6.34 -3.19 9.36
C ASN A 106 -7.59 -3.11 8.48
N PHE A 107 -8.57 -3.96 8.76
CA PHE A 107 -9.91 -3.82 8.18
C PHE A 107 -10.51 -2.48 8.59
N GLU A 108 -10.99 -1.70 7.61
CA GLU A 108 -11.77 -0.48 7.85
C GLU A 108 -13.25 -0.73 7.63
N THR A 109 -13.62 -1.17 6.42
CA THR A 109 -15.01 -1.46 6.06
C THR A 109 -15.12 -2.40 4.87
N THR A 110 -16.30 -2.97 4.68
CA THR A 110 -16.70 -3.68 3.46
C THR A 110 -17.85 -2.94 2.80
N LEU A 111 -17.96 -3.02 1.47
CA LEU A 111 -18.98 -2.36 0.67
C LEU A 111 -19.45 -3.33 -0.43
N GLN A 112 -20.76 -3.52 -0.58
CA GLN A 112 -21.30 -4.26 -1.72
C GLN A 112 -21.31 -3.33 -2.94
N ALA A 113 -20.38 -3.52 -3.87
CA ALA A 113 -20.21 -2.64 -5.01
C ALA A 113 -20.86 -3.22 -6.27
N HIS A 114 -20.78 -4.53 -6.47
CA HIS A 114 -21.33 -5.25 -7.62
C HIS A 114 -22.12 -6.47 -7.16
N ASP A 115 -23.02 -6.97 -8.01
CA ASP A 115 -23.76 -8.21 -7.75
C ASP A 115 -23.02 -9.45 -8.29
N SER A 116 -21.89 -9.22 -8.96
CA SER A 116 -21.03 -10.23 -9.58
C SER A 116 -19.56 -9.95 -9.26
N ALA A 117 -18.70 -10.90 -9.62
CA ALA A 117 -17.27 -10.84 -9.34
C ALA A 117 -16.62 -9.59 -9.94
N VAL A 118 -15.91 -8.82 -9.11
CA VAL A 118 -15.18 -7.63 -9.57
C VAL A 118 -13.93 -8.08 -10.32
N ARG A 119 -13.79 -7.66 -11.57
CA ARG A 119 -12.68 -8.05 -12.45
C ARG A 119 -11.66 -6.95 -12.66
N ALA A 120 -12.10 -5.70 -12.67
CA ALA A 120 -11.23 -4.55 -12.91
C ALA A 120 -11.51 -3.43 -11.91
N MET A 121 -10.45 -2.76 -11.46
CA MET A 121 -10.51 -1.54 -10.66
C MET A 121 -9.34 -0.64 -11.07
N ILE A 122 -9.62 0.60 -11.46
CA ILE A 122 -8.59 1.58 -11.80
C ILE A 122 -9.01 2.97 -11.34
N TRP A 123 -8.07 3.71 -10.76
CA TRP A 123 -8.26 5.11 -10.40
C TRP A 123 -8.00 6.02 -11.59
N SER A 124 -8.77 7.10 -11.67
CA SER A 124 -8.48 8.18 -12.61
C SER A 124 -7.21 8.93 -12.20
N ASN A 125 -6.47 9.46 -13.17
CA ASN A 125 -5.25 10.23 -12.91
C ASN A 125 -5.51 11.52 -12.09
N ASN A 126 -6.74 12.04 -12.12
CA ASN A 126 -7.14 13.19 -11.31
C ASN A 126 -7.60 12.81 -9.89
N GLU A 127 -7.50 11.53 -9.51
CA GLU A 127 -7.83 10.97 -8.19
C GLU A 127 -9.29 11.12 -7.73
N GLN A 128 -10.17 11.59 -8.61
CA GLN A 128 -11.57 11.87 -8.27
C GLN A 128 -12.48 10.65 -8.44
N TRP A 129 -12.16 9.75 -9.37
CA TRP A 129 -13.04 8.67 -9.78
C TRP A 129 -12.33 7.33 -9.76
N MET A 130 -13.08 6.27 -9.50
CA MET A 130 -12.57 4.90 -9.59
C MET A 130 -13.47 4.09 -10.49
N LEU A 131 -12.97 3.72 -11.66
CA LEU A 131 -13.67 2.84 -12.58
C LEU A 131 -13.54 1.39 -12.12
N THR A 132 -14.67 0.70 -12.07
CA THR A 132 -14.76 -0.69 -11.65
C THR A 132 -15.63 -1.48 -12.62
N GLY A 133 -15.20 -2.70 -12.94
CA GLY A 133 -15.91 -3.58 -13.88
C GLY A 133 -16.16 -4.95 -13.26
N ASP A 134 -17.37 -5.47 -13.42
CA ASP A 134 -17.75 -6.80 -12.97
C ASP A 134 -17.64 -7.87 -14.07
N HIS A 135 -17.96 -9.12 -13.72
CA HIS A 135 -17.95 -10.23 -14.66
C HIS A 135 -19.15 -10.25 -15.61
N ASN A 136 -20.23 -9.55 -15.28
CA ASN A 136 -21.46 -9.51 -16.09
C ASN A 136 -21.43 -8.37 -17.14
N GLY A 137 -20.38 -7.55 -17.12
CA GLY A 137 -20.16 -6.45 -18.06
C GLY A 137 -20.63 -5.08 -17.55
N PHE A 138 -21.03 -4.96 -16.29
CA PHE A 138 -21.38 -3.68 -15.68
C PHE A 138 -20.12 -2.92 -15.27
N VAL A 139 -20.11 -1.63 -15.61
CA VAL A 139 -19.05 -0.68 -15.24
C VAL A 139 -19.64 0.41 -14.35
N LYS A 140 -19.00 0.66 -13.21
CA LYS A 140 -19.37 1.72 -12.24
C LYS A 140 -18.18 2.66 -12.00
N TYR A 141 -18.43 3.94 -11.74
CA TYR A 141 -17.42 4.99 -11.50
C TYR A 141 -17.68 5.77 -10.21
#